data_AF-A0A9X0XAW7-F1
#
_entry.id   AF-A0A9X0XAW7-F1
#
_cell.length_a   1.000
_cell.length_b   1.000
_cell.length_c   1.000
_cell.angle_alpha   90.00
_cell.angle_beta   90.00
_cell.angle_gamma   90.00
#
_symmetry.space_group_name_H-M   'P 1'
#
loop_
_entity.id
_entity.type
_entity.pdbx_description
1 polymer ?
#
loop_
_entity_poly.entity_id
_entity_poly.type
_entity_poly.pdbx_seq_one_letter_code
_entity_poly.pdbx_strand_id
1 'polypeptide(L)'
;MIRASKGFGLIELLIALALSLVVVLGVAQIFIAAKNTYVSQNTAAGMQEDARFVLSKMIQEIRMVGMFGCLGTIIDSSSAGNFNASQITPISWDNANLKLTLVTADVGGSGGVPTWTVISDCRNIATAYTGARIPASGQLAFPIRRLVYSFSNNQLLMGSGAGTPTQQVLVNNVSAFNVSFGLASSATDTAASTYSSNPSDPARIRSVRLTLTLTDPNGRVHEQTFNVVAALRNRLP
;
A
#
# COMPACT_ATOMS: atom_id res chain seq x y z
N MET A 1 76.77 -4.53 -28.42
CA MET A 1 76.54 -3.13 -28.83
C MET A 1 75.40 -2.57 -27.99
N ILE A 2 75.69 -1.64 -27.08
CA ILE A 2 74.68 -0.98 -26.25
C ILE A 2 74.15 0.20 -27.06
N ARG A 3 72.88 0.15 -27.49
CA ARG A 3 72.22 1.28 -28.15
C ARG A 3 72.08 2.40 -27.12
N ALA A 4 72.59 3.59 -27.42
CA ALA A 4 72.31 4.78 -26.64
C ALA A 4 70.83 5.14 -26.77
N SER A 5 70.09 5.11 -25.66
CA SER A 5 68.72 5.60 -25.59
C SER A 5 68.73 7.10 -25.86
N LYS A 6 68.09 7.55 -26.96
CA LYS A 6 67.82 8.97 -27.16
C LYS A 6 66.82 9.40 -26.08
N GLY A 7 67.17 10.43 -25.30
CA GLY A 7 66.28 10.99 -24.29
C GLY A 7 65.02 11.60 -24.92
N PHE A 8 63.95 11.71 -24.13
CA PHE A 8 62.69 12.33 -24.56
C PHE A 8 62.85 13.84 -24.70
N GLY A 9 62.29 14.41 -25.77
CA GLY A 9 62.16 15.85 -25.91
C GLY A 9 61.12 16.42 -24.95
N LEU A 10 61.32 17.65 -24.48
CA LEU A 10 60.35 18.36 -23.64
C LEU A 10 58.95 18.42 -24.29
N ILE A 11 58.90 18.56 -25.62
CA ILE A 11 57.68 18.55 -26.42
C ILE A 11 56.98 17.18 -26.37
N GLU A 12 57.71 16.06 -26.45
CA GLU A 12 57.12 14.72 -26.38
C GLU A 12 56.50 14.46 -25.01
N LEU A 13 57.14 14.93 -23.94
CA LEU A 13 56.62 14.82 -22.58
C LEU A 13 55.35 15.68 -22.37
N LEU A 14 55.35 16.91 -22.91
CA LEU A 14 54.16 17.78 -22.89
C LEU A 14 52.97 17.16 -23.65
N ILE A 15 53.22 16.58 -24.82
CA ILE A 15 52.19 15.89 -25.61
C ILE A 15 51.67 14.66 -24.85
N ALA A 16 52.56 13.85 -24.26
CA ALA A 16 52.16 12.67 -23.49
C ALA A 16 51.28 13.02 -22.28
N LEU A 17 51.63 14.09 -21.55
CA LEU A 17 50.83 14.60 -20.43
C LEU A 17 49.47 15.13 -20.89
N ALA A 18 49.44 15.90 -21.97
CA ALA A 18 48.20 16.43 -22.53
C ALA A 18 47.24 15.30 -22.96
N LEU A 19 47.75 14.27 -23.66
CA LEU A 19 46.95 13.12 -24.07
C LEU A 19 46.46 12.31 -22.86
N SER A 20 47.32 12.08 -21.86
CA SER A 20 46.93 11.38 -20.63
C SER A 20 45.82 12.11 -19.89
N LEU A 21 45.90 13.44 -19.80
CA LEU A 21 44.87 14.26 -19.18
C LEU A 21 43.54 14.16 -19.92
N VAL A 22 43.55 14.24 -21.26
CA VAL A 22 42.35 14.10 -22.09
C VAL A 22 41.68 12.73 -21.87
N VAL A 23 42.46 11.65 -21.82
CA VAL A 23 41.94 10.31 -21.56
C VAL A 23 41.33 10.20 -20.17
N VAL A 24 42.00 10.69 -19.13
CA VAL A 24 41.49 10.67 -17.76
C VAL A 24 40.19 11.45 -17.64
N LEU A 25 40.09 12.62 -18.29
CA LEU A 25 38.85 13.39 -18.33
C LEU A 25 37.73 12.61 -19.02
N GLY A 26 38.02 11.95 -20.15
CA GLY A 26 37.04 11.09 -20.84
C GLY A 26 36.52 9.95 -19.96
N VAL A 27 37.42 9.24 -19.28
CA VAL A 27 37.05 8.14 -18.37
C VAL A 27 36.25 8.67 -17.17
N ALA A 28 36.62 9.82 -16.61
CA ALA A 28 35.91 10.43 -15.49
C ALA A 28 34.46 10.78 -15.88
N GLN A 29 34.23 11.33 -17.08
CA GLN A 29 32.88 11.62 -17.57
C GLN A 29 32.02 10.35 -17.69
N ILE A 30 32.58 9.27 -18.23
CA ILE A 30 31.89 7.98 -18.34
C ILE A 30 31.51 7.46 -16.94
N PHE A 31 32.45 7.53 -15.99
CA PHE A 31 32.19 7.07 -14.63
C PHE A 31 31.11 7.91 -13.92
N ILE A 32 31.12 9.23 -14.09
CA ILE A 32 30.09 10.12 -13.54
C ILE A 32 28.72 9.80 -14.15
N ALA A 33 28.65 9.63 -15.47
CA ALA A 33 27.42 9.26 -16.15
C ALA A 33 26.89 7.91 -15.64
N ALA A 34 27.75 6.89 -15.56
CA ALA A 34 27.40 5.57 -15.05
C ALA A 34 26.89 5.62 -13.59
N LYS A 35 27.55 6.40 -12.73
CA LYS A 35 27.11 6.61 -11.34
C LYS A 35 25.73 7.27 -11.29
N ASN A 36 25.49 8.30 -12.09
CA ASN A 36 24.20 8.99 -12.12
C ASN A 36 23.08 8.05 -12.60
N THR A 37 23.34 7.27 -13.65
CA THR A 37 22.41 6.22 -14.11
C THR A 37 22.14 5.20 -13.02
N TYR A 38 23.19 4.70 -12.34
CA TYR A 38 23.03 3.73 -11.26
C TYR A 38 22.16 4.27 -10.12
N VAL A 39 22.39 5.52 -9.67
CA VAL A 39 21.58 6.13 -8.61
C VAL A 39 20.12 6.30 -9.06
N SER A 40 19.88 6.78 -10.29
CA SER A 40 18.51 6.92 -10.83
C SER A 40 17.79 5.57 -10.89
N GLN A 41 18.46 4.52 -11.38
CA GLN A 41 17.88 3.17 -11.42
C GLN A 41 17.59 2.62 -10.02
N ASN A 42 18.50 2.82 -9.07
CA ASN A 42 18.29 2.38 -7.69
C ASN A 42 17.11 3.13 -7.02
N THR A 43 16.98 4.44 -7.25
CA THR A 43 15.84 5.22 -6.77
C THR A 43 14.53 4.74 -7.38
N ALA A 44 14.50 4.47 -8.69
CA ALA A 44 13.33 3.94 -9.38
C ALA A 44 12.92 2.56 -8.85
N ALA A 45 13.90 1.67 -8.58
CA ALA A 45 13.66 0.37 -7.97
C ALA A 45 13.06 0.50 -6.56
N GLY A 46 13.58 1.42 -5.73
CA GLY A 46 13.00 1.71 -4.41
C GLY A 46 11.55 2.17 -4.49
N MET A 47 11.21 3.09 -5.41
CA MET A 47 9.83 3.52 -5.63
C MET A 47 8.91 2.35 -6.03
N GLN A 48 9.38 1.45 -6.88
CA GLN A 48 8.61 0.25 -7.25
C GLN A 48 8.42 -0.71 -6.08
N GLU A 49 9.44 -0.88 -5.23
CA GLU A 49 9.34 -1.72 -4.03
C GLU A 49 8.35 -1.15 -3.02
N ASP A 50 8.42 0.16 -2.73
CA ASP A 50 7.48 0.86 -1.86
C ASP A 50 6.04 0.74 -2.38
N ALA A 51 5.83 1.00 -3.67
CA ALA A 51 4.52 0.85 -4.29
C ALA A 51 4.03 -0.60 -4.21
N ARG A 52 4.88 -1.58 -4.52
CA ARG A 52 4.53 -3.00 -4.45
C ARG A 52 4.15 -3.40 -3.03
N PHE A 53 4.89 -2.98 -2.03
CA PHE A 53 4.62 -3.28 -0.62
C PHE A 53 3.26 -2.72 -0.19
N VAL A 54 3.06 -1.40 -0.37
CA VAL A 54 1.83 -0.71 0.06
C VAL A 54 0.61 -1.23 -0.66
N LEU A 55 0.67 -1.32 -1.99
CA LEU A 55 -0.48 -1.77 -2.78
C LEU A 55 -0.81 -3.23 -2.50
N SER A 56 0.18 -4.11 -2.34
CA SER A 56 -0.08 -5.53 -2.00
C SER A 56 -0.74 -5.67 -0.63
N LYS A 57 -0.28 -4.89 0.36
CA LYS A 57 -0.88 -4.84 1.69
C LYS A 57 -2.33 -4.39 1.65
N MET A 58 -2.62 -3.29 0.97
CA MET A 58 -3.99 -2.78 0.82
C MET A 58 -4.88 -3.77 0.07
N ILE A 59 -4.39 -4.41 -1.00
CA ILE A 59 -5.14 -5.44 -1.74
C ILE A 59 -5.49 -6.63 -0.82
N GLN A 60 -4.55 -7.10 0.00
CA GLN A 60 -4.79 -8.21 0.92
C GLN A 60 -5.90 -7.90 1.91
N GLU A 61 -5.92 -6.68 2.46
CA GLU A 61 -6.95 -6.23 3.39
C GLU A 61 -8.29 -5.99 2.69
N ILE A 62 -8.29 -5.36 1.51
CA ILE A 62 -9.51 -5.17 0.71
C ILE A 62 -10.17 -6.51 0.38
N ARG A 63 -9.39 -7.54 0.05
CA ARG A 63 -9.93 -8.88 -0.24
C ARG A 63 -10.66 -9.52 0.95
N MET A 64 -10.33 -9.10 2.17
CA MET A 64 -10.88 -9.63 3.43
C MET A 64 -11.92 -8.70 4.05
N VAL A 65 -12.21 -7.55 3.42
CA VAL A 65 -13.31 -6.66 3.80
C VAL A 65 -14.62 -7.43 3.82
N GLY A 66 -15.42 -7.24 4.87
CA GLY A 66 -16.71 -7.93 5.03
C GLY A 66 -16.62 -9.39 5.46
N MET A 67 -15.42 -9.93 5.68
CA MET A 67 -15.24 -11.24 6.30
C MET A 67 -15.38 -11.10 7.81
N PHE A 68 -16.50 -11.54 8.38
CA PHE A 68 -16.77 -11.44 9.83
C PHE A 68 -16.81 -12.80 10.54
N GLY A 69 -16.50 -13.88 9.83
CA GLY A 69 -16.60 -15.24 10.31
C GLY A 69 -17.53 -16.05 9.42
N CYS A 70 -18.17 -17.03 10.02
CA CYS A 70 -18.96 -18.06 9.34
C CYS A 70 -20.48 -17.80 9.34
N LEU A 71 -20.98 -16.97 10.25
CA LEU A 71 -22.40 -16.62 10.35
C LEU A 71 -22.61 -15.16 9.95
N GLY A 72 -23.69 -14.87 9.23
CA GLY A 72 -24.04 -13.51 8.81
C GLY A 72 -24.65 -12.65 9.93
N THR A 73 -25.39 -13.27 10.84
CA THR A 73 -25.97 -12.59 12.01
C THR A 73 -25.02 -12.68 13.18
N ILE A 74 -24.55 -11.54 13.67
CA ILE A 74 -23.58 -11.44 14.75
C ILE A 74 -24.15 -10.52 15.83
N ILE A 75 -24.14 -10.97 17.08
CA ILE A 75 -24.57 -10.19 18.23
C ILE A 75 -23.44 -9.21 18.59
N ASP A 76 -23.74 -7.91 18.61
CA ASP A 76 -22.79 -6.90 19.03
C ASP A 76 -22.73 -6.83 20.57
N SER A 77 -21.61 -7.27 21.14
CA SER A 77 -21.25 -7.11 22.56
C SER A 77 -19.96 -6.31 22.69
N SER A 78 -19.64 -5.46 21.71
CA SER A 78 -18.54 -4.51 21.78
C SER A 78 -18.86 -3.43 22.81
N SER A 79 -17.85 -3.00 23.56
CA SER A 79 -17.98 -2.01 24.63
C SER A 79 -18.56 -0.67 24.16
N ALA A 80 -18.35 -0.31 22.89
CA ALA A 80 -18.86 0.92 22.29
C ALA A 80 -20.13 0.70 21.43
N GLY A 81 -20.63 -0.54 21.29
CA GLY A 81 -21.82 -0.88 20.49
C GLY A 81 -21.71 -0.47 19.01
N ASN A 82 -20.49 -0.42 18.46
CA ASN A 82 -20.20 0.14 17.14
C ASN A 82 -19.72 -0.90 16.12
N PHE A 83 -19.70 -2.18 16.51
CA PHE A 83 -19.37 -3.26 15.59
C PHE A 83 -20.49 -3.44 14.56
N ASN A 84 -21.77 -3.40 14.97
CA ASN A 84 -22.90 -3.58 14.05
C ASN A 84 -22.90 -2.56 12.89
N ALA A 85 -22.66 -1.27 13.20
CA ALA A 85 -22.51 -0.24 12.15
C ALA A 85 -21.34 -0.54 11.21
N SER A 86 -20.21 -1.01 11.76
CA SER A 86 -19.02 -1.40 10.98
C SER A 86 -19.25 -2.68 10.15
N GLN A 87 -20.15 -3.55 10.59
CA GLN A 87 -20.56 -4.74 9.83
C GLN A 87 -21.42 -4.36 8.62
N ILE A 88 -22.35 -3.41 8.79
CA ILE A 88 -23.25 -2.93 7.73
C ILE A 88 -22.46 -2.14 6.67
N THR A 89 -21.52 -1.29 7.09
CA THR A 89 -20.67 -0.50 6.17
C THR A 89 -19.20 -0.84 6.38
N PRO A 90 -18.73 -2.02 5.92
CA PRO A 90 -17.36 -2.46 6.17
C PRO A 90 -16.33 -1.78 5.27
N ILE A 91 -16.77 -0.98 4.30
CA ILE A 91 -15.92 -0.15 3.47
C ILE A 91 -16.58 1.21 3.27
N SER A 92 -15.82 2.27 3.45
CA SER A 92 -16.28 3.64 3.20
C SER A 92 -15.15 4.53 2.71
N TRP A 93 -15.51 5.49 1.85
CA TRP A 93 -14.61 6.50 1.32
C TRP A 93 -15.10 7.88 1.71
N ASP A 94 -14.26 8.61 2.43
CA ASP A 94 -14.45 10.01 2.75
C ASP A 94 -13.61 10.82 1.77
N ASN A 95 -14.27 11.25 0.68
CA ASN A 95 -13.63 11.96 -0.43
C ASN A 95 -13.06 13.32 -0.02
N ALA A 96 -13.67 13.98 0.97
CA ALA A 96 -13.21 15.29 1.44
C ALA A 96 -11.86 15.19 2.17
N ASN A 97 -11.66 14.10 2.92
CA ASN A 97 -10.45 13.87 3.71
C ASN A 97 -9.52 12.80 3.10
N LEU A 98 -9.80 12.35 1.88
CA LEU A 98 -9.07 11.28 1.17
C LEU A 98 -8.81 10.06 2.06
N LYS A 99 -9.86 9.62 2.76
CA LYS A 99 -9.77 8.62 3.83
C LYS A 99 -10.60 7.39 3.49
N LEU A 100 -9.92 6.26 3.31
CA LEU A 100 -10.51 4.95 3.09
C LEU A 100 -10.57 4.18 4.40
N THR A 101 -11.77 3.80 4.83
CA THR A 101 -11.97 2.95 6.01
C THR A 101 -12.34 1.55 5.56
N LEU A 102 -11.65 0.55 6.09
CA LEU A 102 -11.85 -0.87 5.80
C LEU A 102 -12.11 -1.62 7.12
N VAL A 103 -13.09 -2.52 7.12
CA VAL A 103 -13.36 -3.46 8.20
C VAL A 103 -13.11 -4.85 7.63
N THR A 104 -12.01 -5.45 8.06
CA THR A 104 -11.43 -6.66 7.47
C THR A 104 -11.13 -7.68 8.54
N ALA A 105 -11.25 -8.97 8.22
CA ALA A 105 -10.65 -10.01 9.05
C ALA A 105 -9.11 -9.85 9.04
N ASP A 106 -8.48 -10.19 10.16
CA ASP A 106 -7.03 -10.27 10.26
C ASP A 106 -6.52 -11.49 9.48
N VAL A 107 -5.33 -11.35 8.89
CA VAL A 107 -4.71 -12.40 8.08
C VAL A 107 -3.38 -12.79 8.70
N GLY A 108 -3.26 -14.07 9.07
CA GLY A 108 -2.00 -14.65 9.55
C GLY A 108 -1.75 -14.57 11.06
N GLY A 109 -2.64 -13.98 11.87
CA GLY A 109 -2.57 -14.03 13.34
C GLY A 109 -1.37 -13.31 13.98
N SER A 110 -0.50 -12.70 13.18
CA SER A 110 0.67 -11.93 13.60
C SER A 110 0.39 -10.42 13.67
N GLY A 111 -0.87 -10.01 13.54
CA GLY A 111 -1.29 -8.63 13.72
C GLY A 111 -1.24 -8.19 15.19
N GLY A 112 -0.97 -6.91 15.44
CA GLY A 112 -1.33 -6.27 16.71
C GLY A 112 -2.81 -6.39 17.04
N VAL A 113 -3.19 -6.03 18.27
CA VAL A 113 -4.52 -6.26 18.86
C VAL A 113 -5.66 -5.90 17.88
N PRO A 114 -6.60 -6.82 17.59
CA PRO A 114 -7.71 -6.55 16.69
C PRO A 114 -8.66 -5.52 17.29
N THR A 115 -9.41 -4.82 16.44
CA THR A 115 -10.41 -3.86 16.92
C THR A 115 -11.56 -4.60 17.61
N TRP A 116 -11.97 -5.73 17.04
CA TRP A 116 -12.93 -6.65 17.62
C TRP A 116 -12.50 -8.10 17.38
N THR A 117 -13.03 -9.03 18.17
CA THR A 117 -12.96 -10.46 17.90
C THR A 117 -14.38 -11.01 17.88
N VAL A 118 -14.75 -11.65 16.77
CA VAL A 118 -16.01 -12.40 16.67
C VAL A 118 -15.75 -13.82 17.17
N ILE A 119 -16.48 -14.23 18.20
CA ILE A 119 -16.43 -15.59 18.73
C ILE A 119 -17.66 -16.33 18.23
N SER A 120 -17.47 -17.49 17.60
CA SER A 120 -18.58 -18.27 17.04
C SER A 120 -18.33 -19.77 17.09
N ASP A 121 -19.40 -20.54 17.27
CA ASP A 121 -19.41 -22.00 17.08
C ASP A 121 -19.59 -22.41 15.60
N CYS A 122 -19.74 -21.43 14.70
CA CYS A 122 -20.07 -21.60 13.29
C CYS A 122 -21.31 -22.44 12.99
N ARG A 123 -22.22 -22.55 13.96
CA ARG A 123 -23.47 -23.30 13.82
C ARG A 123 -24.67 -22.45 14.19
N ASN A 124 -24.63 -21.81 15.36
CA ASN A 124 -25.81 -21.16 15.93
C ASN A 124 -25.54 -19.73 16.39
N ILE A 125 -24.36 -19.47 16.96
CA ILE A 125 -24.09 -18.22 17.68
C ILE A 125 -22.80 -17.60 17.17
N ALA A 126 -22.85 -16.29 16.93
CA ALA A 126 -21.69 -15.44 16.73
C ALA A 126 -21.85 -14.17 17.56
N THR A 127 -20.83 -13.81 18.34
CA THR A 127 -20.83 -12.61 19.17
C THR A 127 -19.54 -11.83 18.99
N ALA A 128 -19.65 -10.55 18.66
CA ALA A 128 -18.53 -9.64 18.52
C ALA A 128 -18.19 -8.97 19.85
N TYR A 129 -16.89 -8.95 20.19
CA TYR A 129 -16.38 -8.29 21.39
C TYR A 129 -15.23 -7.34 21.03
N THR A 130 -15.03 -6.28 21.81
CA THR A 130 -13.88 -5.37 21.61
C THR A 130 -12.57 -6.07 21.93
N GLY A 131 -11.54 -5.82 21.12
CA GLY A 131 -10.18 -6.31 21.38
C GLY A 131 -9.98 -7.80 21.09
N ALA A 132 -8.82 -8.32 21.50
CA ALA A 132 -8.50 -9.74 21.43
C ALA A 132 -9.37 -10.54 22.40
N ARG A 133 -9.83 -11.72 21.98
CA ARG A 133 -10.59 -12.62 22.85
C ARG A 133 -10.25 -14.08 22.59
N ILE A 134 -10.11 -14.83 23.68
CA ILE A 134 -9.82 -16.26 23.65
C ILE A 134 -11.16 -17.02 23.50
N PRO A 135 -11.30 -17.90 22.50
CA PRO A 135 -12.51 -18.70 22.33
C PRO A 135 -12.59 -19.79 23.40
N ALA A 136 -13.81 -20.14 23.82
CA ALA A 136 -14.03 -21.33 24.63
C ALA A 136 -13.89 -22.61 23.78
N SER A 137 -13.83 -23.78 24.43
CA SER A 137 -13.82 -25.06 23.71
C SER A 137 -15.03 -25.19 22.79
N GLY A 138 -14.80 -25.56 21.53
CA GLY A 138 -15.84 -25.65 20.49
C GLY A 138 -16.20 -24.32 19.81
N GLN A 139 -15.52 -23.22 20.14
CA GLN A 139 -15.66 -21.94 19.45
C GLN A 139 -14.39 -21.57 18.68
N LEU A 140 -14.57 -20.74 17.66
CA LEU A 140 -13.51 -20.11 16.88
C LEU A 140 -13.49 -18.61 17.17
N ALA A 141 -12.30 -18.03 17.07
CA ALA A 141 -12.10 -16.59 17.14
C ALA A 141 -11.72 -16.05 15.76
N PHE A 142 -12.46 -15.05 15.30
CA PHE A 142 -12.20 -14.31 14.08
C PHE A 142 -11.79 -12.88 14.46
N PRO A 143 -10.48 -12.57 14.45
CA PRO A 143 -10.02 -11.20 14.72
C PRO A 143 -10.44 -10.28 13.57
N ILE A 144 -11.09 -9.17 13.91
CA ILE A 144 -11.58 -8.15 12.98
C ILE A 144 -10.87 -6.83 13.25
N ARG A 145 -10.41 -6.19 12.18
CA ARG A 145 -9.67 -4.94 12.22
C ARG A 145 -10.42 -3.87 11.49
N ARG A 146 -10.54 -2.69 12.10
CA ARG A 146 -10.86 -1.47 11.38
C ARG A 146 -9.58 -0.72 11.05
N LEU A 147 -9.30 -0.63 9.76
CA LEU A 147 -8.14 0.04 9.20
C LEU A 147 -8.58 1.34 8.54
N VAL A 148 -7.80 2.38 8.73
CA VAL A 148 -8.04 3.70 8.16
C VAL A 148 -6.79 4.10 7.39
N TYR A 149 -6.94 4.24 6.08
CA TYR A 149 -5.93 4.79 5.19
C TYR A 149 -6.27 6.25 4.91
N SER A 150 -5.30 7.14 4.99
CA SER A 150 -5.49 8.53 4.60
C SER A 150 -4.29 9.06 3.83
N PHE A 151 -4.52 10.04 2.96
CA PHE A 151 -3.46 10.72 2.23
C PHE A 151 -3.40 12.18 2.65
N SER A 152 -2.25 12.59 3.20
CA SER A 152 -1.98 13.98 3.60
C SER A 152 -0.49 14.24 3.63
N ASN A 153 -0.06 15.50 3.45
CA ASN A 153 1.34 15.90 3.58
C ASN A 153 2.33 15.02 2.77
N ASN A 154 1.96 14.65 1.55
CA ASN A 154 2.74 13.75 0.67
C ASN A 154 3.05 12.38 1.27
N GLN A 155 2.23 11.92 2.21
CA GLN A 155 2.36 10.64 2.88
C GLN A 155 1.04 9.88 2.78
N LEU A 156 1.14 8.58 2.53
CA LEU A 156 0.04 7.67 2.79
C LEU A 156 0.19 7.17 4.21
N LEU A 157 -0.83 7.38 5.03
CA LEU A 157 -0.87 6.99 6.42
C LEU A 157 -1.83 5.82 6.62
N MET A 158 -1.57 5.01 7.64
CA MET A 158 -2.46 3.94 8.07
C MET A 158 -2.58 3.92 9.59
N GLY A 159 -3.80 3.78 10.08
CA GLY A 159 -4.10 3.52 11.49
C GLY A 159 -5.06 2.34 11.63
N SER A 160 -5.03 1.71 12.80
CA SER A 160 -5.94 0.62 13.16
C SER A 160 -6.57 0.86 14.52
N GLY A 161 -7.86 0.61 14.67
CA GLY A 161 -8.55 0.70 15.97
C GLY A 161 -9.90 1.40 15.91
N ALA A 162 -10.51 1.60 17.09
CA ALA A 162 -11.80 2.27 17.25
C ALA A 162 -11.71 3.82 17.18
N GLY A 163 -12.83 4.52 16.94
CA GLY A 163 -12.87 5.98 16.73
C GLY A 163 -11.91 6.51 15.64
N THR A 164 -11.08 7.47 16.02
CA THR A 164 -10.02 8.08 15.19
C THR A 164 -8.66 7.55 15.66
N PRO A 165 -8.21 6.39 15.15
CA PRO A 165 -6.94 5.82 15.59
C PRO A 165 -5.76 6.71 15.21
N THR A 166 -4.70 6.67 16.01
CA THR A 166 -3.41 7.24 15.60
C THR A 166 -2.93 6.56 14.33
N GLN A 167 -2.49 7.37 13.37
CA GLN A 167 -2.01 6.88 12.08
C GLN A 167 -0.50 7.00 12.00
N GLN A 168 0.11 6.03 11.34
CA GLN A 168 1.54 5.96 11.08
C GLN A 168 1.79 6.11 9.58
N VAL A 169 2.94 6.66 9.22
CA VAL A 169 3.35 6.77 7.83
C VAL A 169 3.61 5.37 7.28
N LEU A 170 2.88 5.02 6.23
CA LEU A 170 3.05 3.76 5.51
C LEU A 170 4.04 3.91 4.36
N VAL A 171 3.98 5.03 3.63
CA VAL A 171 4.94 5.39 2.58
C VAL A 171 5.06 6.90 2.45
N ASN A 172 6.28 7.36 2.14
CA ASN A 172 6.61 8.77 1.91
C ASN A 172 6.65 9.12 0.43
N ASN A 173 6.75 10.41 0.12
CA ASN A 173 6.92 10.93 -1.24
C ASN A 173 5.79 10.50 -2.18
N VAL A 174 4.57 10.48 -1.66
CA VAL A 174 3.35 10.25 -2.43
C VAL A 174 2.89 11.59 -2.99
N SER A 175 2.87 11.74 -4.32
CA SER A 175 2.34 12.95 -4.95
C SER A 175 0.82 12.90 -5.12
N ALA A 176 0.27 11.71 -5.35
CA ALA A 176 -1.18 11.50 -5.43
C ALA A 176 -1.60 10.10 -4.97
N PHE A 177 -2.75 10.02 -4.32
CA PHE A 177 -3.42 8.76 -4.01
C PHE A 177 -4.91 8.86 -4.33
N ASN A 178 -5.37 8.08 -5.30
CA ASN A 178 -6.77 8.07 -5.74
C ASN A 178 -7.38 6.69 -5.53
N VAL A 179 -8.64 6.68 -5.10
CA VAL A 179 -9.44 5.48 -4.90
C VAL A 179 -10.69 5.58 -5.75
N SER A 180 -11.00 4.52 -6.50
CA SER A 180 -12.27 4.40 -7.21
C SER A 180 -12.86 3.01 -7.03
N PHE A 181 -14.18 2.92 -7.12
CA PHE A 181 -14.95 1.74 -6.77
C PHE A 181 -15.67 1.22 -8.00
N GLY A 182 -15.42 -0.04 -8.34
CA GLY A 182 -16.19 -0.76 -9.34
C GLY A 182 -17.53 -1.15 -8.76
N LEU A 183 -18.60 -0.57 -9.29
CA LEU A 183 -19.98 -0.75 -8.86
C LEU A 183 -20.72 -1.70 -9.79
N ALA A 184 -21.49 -2.61 -9.21
CA ALA A 184 -22.46 -3.43 -9.92
C ALA A 184 -23.73 -2.64 -10.29
N SER A 185 -24.50 -3.14 -11.24
CA SER A 185 -25.81 -2.58 -11.61
C SER A 185 -26.80 -2.61 -10.43
N SER A 186 -26.77 -3.68 -9.64
CA SER A 186 -27.58 -3.86 -8.43
C SER A 186 -26.78 -4.53 -7.30
N ALA A 187 -27.31 -4.52 -6.07
CA ALA A 187 -26.68 -5.17 -4.92
C ALA A 187 -26.62 -6.71 -5.03
N THR A 188 -27.38 -7.33 -5.94
CA THR A 188 -27.40 -8.78 -6.19
C THR A 188 -26.42 -9.21 -7.28
N ASP A 189 -26.05 -8.29 -8.19
CA ASP A 189 -25.17 -8.61 -9.31
C ASP A 189 -23.73 -8.80 -8.84
N THR A 190 -22.99 -9.71 -9.45
CA THR A 190 -21.62 -10.06 -9.05
C THR A 190 -20.55 -9.29 -9.83
N ALA A 191 -20.86 -8.80 -11.02
CA ALA A 191 -19.93 -8.08 -11.89
C ALA A 191 -19.98 -6.57 -11.67
N ALA A 192 -18.82 -5.91 -11.73
CA ALA A 192 -18.74 -4.46 -11.79
C ALA A 192 -19.11 -3.97 -13.20
N SER A 193 -20.02 -3.00 -13.30
CA SER A 193 -20.46 -2.36 -14.54
C SER A 193 -19.89 -0.95 -14.73
N THR A 194 -19.67 -0.20 -13.65
CA THR A 194 -19.21 1.20 -13.70
C THR A 194 -18.17 1.47 -12.63
N TYR A 195 -17.41 2.56 -12.75
CA TYR A 195 -16.50 3.03 -11.71
C TYR A 195 -16.96 4.38 -11.17
N SER A 196 -16.89 4.57 -9.86
CA SER A 196 -17.15 5.85 -9.19
C SER A 196 -16.08 6.16 -8.15
N SER A 197 -15.63 7.40 -8.08
CA SER A 197 -14.77 7.89 -7.00
C SER A 197 -15.56 8.19 -5.71
N ASN A 198 -16.88 8.23 -5.77
CA ASN A 198 -17.74 8.51 -4.61
C ASN A 198 -19.00 7.64 -4.67
N PRO A 199 -18.92 6.37 -4.26
CA PRO A 199 -20.06 5.46 -4.30
C PRO A 199 -21.09 5.83 -3.22
N SER A 200 -22.35 6.02 -3.62
CA SER A 200 -23.44 6.33 -2.70
C SER A 200 -24.00 5.11 -1.96
N ASP A 201 -23.79 3.91 -2.52
CA ASP A 201 -24.30 2.65 -2.00
C ASP A 201 -23.16 1.62 -1.88
N PRO A 202 -22.71 1.32 -0.65
CA PRO A 202 -21.69 0.30 -0.41
C PRO A 202 -22.07 -1.09 -0.90
N ALA A 203 -23.35 -1.49 -0.88
CA ALA A 203 -23.79 -2.83 -1.24
C ALA A 203 -23.54 -3.18 -2.72
N ARG A 204 -23.33 -2.16 -3.56
CA ARG A 204 -22.99 -2.31 -4.99
C ARG A 204 -21.51 -2.41 -5.28
N ILE A 205 -20.63 -2.18 -4.30
CA ILE A 205 -19.18 -2.22 -4.53
C ILE A 205 -18.75 -3.68 -4.77
N ARG A 206 -17.98 -3.90 -5.84
CA ARG A 206 -17.40 -5.19 -6.22
C ARG A 206 -15.89 -5.17 -6.33
N SER A 207 -15.31 -4.02 -6.65
CA SER A 207 -13.86 -3.86 -6.67
C SER A 207 -13.46 -2.47 -6.22
N VAL A 208 -12.21 -2.37 -5.79
CA VAL A 208 -11.54 -1.12 -5.44
C VAL A 208 -10.32 -1.02 -6.35
N ARG A 209 -10.23 0.07 -7.11
CA ARG A 209 -9.04 0.46 -7.87
C ARG A 209 -8.28 1.50 -7.07
N LEU A 210 -7.02 1.19 -6.80
CA LEU A 210 -6.07 2.07 -6.13
C LEU A 210 -5.09 2.59 -7.17
N THR A 211 -4.89 3.90 -7.18
CA THR A 211 -3.89 4.60 -8.00
C THR A 211 -2.97 5.38 -7.09
N LEU A 212 -1.69 5.01 -7.07
CA LEU A 212 -0.66 5.61 -6.24
C LEU A 212 0.41 6.24 -7.14
N THR A 213 0.67 7.53 -7.00
CA THR A 213 1.78 8.21 -7.67
C THR A 213 2.87 8.54 -6.66
N LEU A 214 4.08 8.03 -6.90
CA LEU A 214 5.26 8.31 -6.12
C LEU A 214 6.17 9.29 -6.87
N THR A 215 6.89 10.11 -6.11
CA THR A 215 7.82 11.12 -6.62
C THR A 215 9.19 10.96 -5.96
N ASP A 216 10.28 11.29 -6.69
CA ASP A 216 11.61 11.38 -6.08
C ASP A 216 11.85 12.84 -5.63
N PRO A 217 12.06 13.10 -4.34
CA PRO A 217 12.32 14.45 -3.84
C PRO A 217 13.58 15.10 -4.43
N ASN A 218 14.50 14.31 -5.02
CA ASN A 218 15.71 14.82 -5.66
C ASN A 218 15.58 14.95 -7.20
N GLY A 219 14.44 14.60 -7.78
CA GLY A 219 14.19 14.69 -9.22
C GLY A 219 15.09 13.82 -10.10
N ARG A 220 15.69 12.75 -9.56
CA ARG A 220 16.52 11.80 -10.32
C ARG A 220 15.68 10.82 -11.14
N VAL A 221 14.42 10.64 -10.76
CA VAL A 221 13.44 9.78 -11.41
C VAL A 221 12.15 10.58 -11.58
N HIS A 222 11.53 10.47 -12.75
CA HIS A 222 10.21 11.07 -12.98
C HIS A 222 9.15 10.38 -12.12
N GLU A 223 8.06 11.07 -11.83
CA GLU A 223 6.95 10.49 -11.07
C GLU A 223 6.48 9.17 -11.69
N GLN A 224 6.20 8.19 -10.83
CA GLN A 224 5.76 6.87 -11.23
C GLN A 224 4.37 6.61 -10.68
N THR A 225 3.42 6.29 -11.57
CA THR A 225 2.04 5.95 -11.19
C THR A 225 1.81 4.45 -11.27
N PHE A 226 1.33 3.88 -10.17
CA PHE A 226 1.04 2.47 -10.02
C PHE A 226 -0.47 2.28 -9.85
N ASN A 227 -1.02 1.30 -10.57
CA ASN A 227 -2.45 1.01 -10.57
C ASN A 227 -2.68 -0.46 -10.22
N VAL A 228 -3.57 -0.71 -9.26
CA VAL A 228 -4.00 -2.06 -8.90
C VAL A 228 -5.51 -2.09 -8.71
N VAL A 229 -6.11 -3.26 -8.93
CA VAL A 229 -7.52 -3.49 -8.67
C VAL A 229 -7.66 -4.70 -7.76
N ALA A 230 -8.37 -4.53 -6.65
CA ALA A 230 -8.76 -5.59 -5.74
C ALA A 230 -10.26 -5.85 -5.86
N ALA A 231 -10.64 -7.09 -6.16
CA ALA A 231 -12.03 -7.51 -6.00
C ALA A 231 -12.36 -7.69 -4.52
N LEU A 232 -13.54 -7.23 -4.11
CA LEU A 232 -14.14 -7.60 -2.83
C LEU A 232 -14.62 -9.05 -2.96
N ARG A 233 -14.17 -9.91 -2.05
CA ARG A 233 -14.52 -11.35 -2.09
C ARG A 233 -15.74 -11.69 -1.24
N ASN A 234 -16.03 -10.86 -0.24
CA ASN A 234 -17.18 -11.05 0.62
C ASN A 234 -18.32 -10.14 0.15
N ARG A 235 -19.54 -10.65 0.29
CA ARG A 235 -20.74 -9.89 -0.03
C ARG A 235 -20.92 -8.81 1.03
N LEU A 236 -21.08 -7.58 0.57
CA LEU A 236 -21.45 -6.47 1.44
C LEU A 236 -22.96 -6.56 1.74
N PRO A 237 -23.38 -6.36 3.00
CA PRO A 237 -24.79 -6.40 3.38
C PRO A 237 -25.60 -5.25 2.78
#